data_AF-A0A183PPP4-F1
#
_entry.id   AF-A0A183PPP4-F1
#
_cell.length_a   1.000
_cell.length_b   1.000
_cell.length_c   1.000
_cell.angle_alpha   90.00
_cell.angle_beta   90.00
_cell.angle_gamma   90.00
#
_symmetry.space_group_name_H-M   'P 1'
#
loop_
_entity.id
_entity.type
_entity.pdbx_description
1 polymer ?
#
loop_
_entity_poly.entity_id
_entity_poly.type
_entity_poly.pdbx_seq_one_letter_code
_entity_poly.pdbx_strand_id
1 'polypeptide(L)'
;MTKKDVEGDKIMAHFLTFIGKEAYSLLKTLAYPEKSISLPYTTLKKPLFNHVKCLSFERRERTKFHKMIRENDQKVEEFILELQKQAAKCNFGDPLHVQLRDRLIAGINLPGLERDLLRMPSCSLGDARTACINHETVNEFDIQSMKISGTMLSRHDEI
;
A
#
# COMPACT_ATOMS: atom_id res chain seq x y z
N MET A 1 8.83 27.22 25.82
CA MET A 1 9.01 26.04 26.69
C MET A 1 10.33 25.40 26.35
N THR A 2 11.25 25.39 27.31
CA THR A 2 12.67 25.02 27.17
C THR A 2 12.84 23.51 27.01
N LYS A 3 13.50 23.10 25.93
CA LYS A 3 14.00 21.73 25.73
C LYS A 3 15.04 21.48 26.81
N LYS A 4 14.68 20.78 27.89
CA LYS A 4 15.66 20.21 28.80
C LYS A 4 16.26 19.01 28.09
N ASP A 5 17.57 19.05 27.87
CA ASP A 5 18.39 17.88 27.60
C ASP A 5 18.04 16.82 28.65
N VAL A 6 17.31 15.79 28.22
CA VAL A 6 17.09 14.62 29.06
C VAL A 6 18.38 13.84 28.96
N GLU A 7 19.16 13.85 30.04
CA GLU A 7 20.35 13.03 30.25
C GLU A 7 20.14 11.64 29.64
N GLY A 8 21.04 11.19 28.76
CA GLY A 8 20.84 9.97 27.96
C GLY A 8 20.49 8.74 28.80
N ASP A 9 20.98 8.70 30.04
CA ASP A 9 20.72 7.66 31.02
C ASP A 9 19.26 7.61 31.48
N LYS A 10 18.60 8.76 31.64
CA LYS A 10 17.18 8.84 32.00
C LYS A 10 16.29 8.34 30.87
N ILE A 11 16.62 8.67 29.61
CA ILE A 11 15.91 8.15 28.43
C ILE A 11 16.06 6.62 28.38
N MET A 12 17.26 6.12 28.61
CA MET A 12 17.56 4.69 28.55
C MET A 12 16.84 3.90 29.65
N ALA A 13 16.83 4.40 30.88
CA ALA A 13 16.11 3.80 32.00
C ALA A 13 14.58 3.74 31.75
N HIS A 14 14.01 4.82 31.23
CA HIS A 14 12.59 4.84 30.86
C HIS A 14 12.28 3.87 29.71
N PHE A 15 13.13 3.83 28.68
CA PHE A 15 12.99 2.92 27.55
C PHE A 15 13.00 1.46 28.00
N LEU A 16 14.00 1.04 28.80
CA LEU A 16 14.09 -0.33 29.30
C LEU A 16 12.88 -0.75 30.15
N THR A 17 12.34 0.18 30.93
CA THR A 17 11.13 -0.08 31.73
C THR A 17 9.89 -0.31 30.85
N PHE A 18 9.80 0.37 29.70
CA PHE A 18 8.58 0.41 28.89
C PHE A 18 8.54 -0.63 27.75
N ILE A 19 9.69 -1.11 27.27
CA ILE A 19 9.75 -1.98 26.06
C ILE A 19 9.19 -3.40 26.27
N GLY A 20 9.00 -3.82 27.51
CA GLY A 20 8.50 -5.16 27.84
C GLY A 20 9.52 -6.28 27.64
N LYS A 21 9.13 -7.48 28.09
CA LYS A 21 10.04 -8.64 28.25
C LYS A 21 10.66 -9.13 26.93
N GLU A 22 9.88 -9.19 25.86
CA GLU A 22 10.30 -9.75 24.56
C GLU A 22 11.32 -8.83 23.88
N ALA A 23 11.02 -7.53 23.81
CA ALA A 23 11.94 -6.55 23.26
C ALA A 23 13.22 -6.43 24.10
N TYR A 24 13.13 -6.51 25.43
CA TYR A 24 14.30 -6.54 26.31
C TYR A 24 15.19 -7.77 26.07
N SER A 25 14.59 -8.96 25.90
CA SER A 25 15.31 -10.20 25.57
C SER A 25 16.06 -10.06 24.25
N LEU A 26 15.38 -9.56 23.20
CA LEU A 26 15.99 -9.28 21.91
C LEU A 26 17.14 -8.28 22.03
N LEU A 27 16.95 -7.20 22.79
CA LEU A 27 17.96 -6.18 23.00
C LEU A 27 19.21 -6.77 23.69
N LYS A 28 19.04 -7.66 24.68
CA LYS A 28 20.14 -8.36 25.34
C LYS A 28 20.92 -9.25 24.37
N THR A 29 20.23 -9.94 23.45
CA THR A 29 20.85 -10.73 22.39
C THR A 29 21.61 -9.85 21.40
N LEU A 30 21.03 -8.73 20.99
CA LEU A 30 21.65 -7.79 20.03
C LEU A 30 22.84 -7.02 20.62
N ALA A 31 22.87 -6.80 21.93
CA ALA A 31 23.95 -6.09 22.62
C ALA A 31 25.16 -6.96 22.95
N TYR A 32 25.08 -8.29 22.81
CA TYR A 32 26.18 -9.19 23.16
C TYR A 32 27.43 -8.92 22.29
N PRO A 33 28.65 -8.86 22.87
CA PRO A 33 29.02 -9.21 24.25
C PRO A 33 28.90 -8.07 25.28
N GLU A 34 28.51 -6.88 24.86
CA GLU A 34 28.38 -5.69 25.71
C GLU A 34 27.10 -5.75 26.58
N LYS A 35 27.09 -4.99 27.69
CA LYS A 35 25.90 -4.91 28.54
C LYS A 35 24.91 -3.93 27.89
N SER A 36 23.68 -4.39 27.65
CA SER A 36 22.60 -3.54 27.14
C SER A 36 22.34 -2.26 27.96
N ILE A 37 22.65 -2.28 29.26
CA ILE A 37 22.47 -1.13 30.17
C ILE A 37 23.58 -0.10 30.00
N SER A 38 24.76 -0.50 29.49
CA SER A 38 25.90 0.42 29.28
C SER A 38 25.90 1.08 27.91
N LEU A 39 24.96 0.74 27.04
CA LEU A 39 24.88 1.28 25.69
C LEU A 39 23.91 2.46 25.61
N PRO A 40 24.27 3.56 24.90
CA PRO A 40 23.37 4.68 24.69
C PRO A 40 22.08 4.25 23.99
N TYR A 41 20.98 4.93 24.31
CA TYR A 41 19.68 4.73 23.67
C TYR A 41 19.77 4.79 22.13
N THR A 42 20.56 5.70 21.58
CA THR A 42 20.74 5.87 20.12
C THR A 42 21.37 4.64 19.47
N THR A 43 22.30 3.98 20.16
CA THR A 43 22.97 2.75 19.70
C THR A 43 22.02 1.56 19.69
N LEU A 44 21.13 1.47 20.66
CA LEU A 44 20.20 0.34 20.81
C LEU A 44 18.89 0.50 20.04
N LYS A 45 18.42 1.74 19.86
CA LYS A 45 17.18 2.05 19.15
C LYS A 45 17.23 1.50 17.72
N LYS A 46 18.29 1.79 16.97
CA LYS A 46 18.32 1.48 15.53
C LYS A 46 18.30 -0.04 15.25
N PRO A 47 19.13 -0.89 15.90
CA PRO A 47 19.06 -2.34 15.72
C PRO A 47 17.73 -2.95 16.15
N LEU A 48 17.19 -2.51 17.30
CA LEU A 48 15.91 -3.00 17.80
C LEU A 48 14.76 -2.64 16.85
N PHE A 49 14.68 -1.37 16.43
CA PHE A 49 13.69 -0.93 15.46
C PHE A 49 13.87 -1.64 14.12
N ASN A 50 15.09 -1.86 13.64
CA ASN A 50 15.32 -2.60 12.39
C ASN A 50 14.88 -4.07 12.50
N HIS A 51 15.09 -4.71 13.64
CA HIS A 51 14.66 -6.08 13.87
C HIS A 51 13.14 -6.19 14.10
N VAL A 52 12.50 -5.20 14.72
CA VAL A 52 11.03 -5.18 14.86
C VAL A 52 10.36 -4.79 13.54
N LYS A 53 10.92 -3.83 12.82
CA LYS A 53 10.51 -3.39 11.48
C LYS A 53 10.94 -4.39 10.39
N CYS A 54 11.42 -5.58 10.77
CA CYS A 54 12.12 -6.55 9.93
C CYS A 54 11.52 -6.64 8.51
N LEU A 55 12.41 -6.78 7.53
CA LEU A 55 12.16 -7.08 6.12
C LEU A 55 11.07 -8.15 5.88
N SER A 56 10.76 -9.00 6.88
CA SER A 56 9.63 -9.92 6.85
C SER A 56 8.27 -9.22 6.74
N PHE A 57 8.08 -8.07 7.38
CA PHE A 57 6.87 -7.26 7.24
C PHE A 57 6.79 -6.67 5.83
N GLU A 58 7.88 -6.10 5.31
CA GLU A 58 7.90 -5.59 3.93
C GLU A 58 7.59 -6.70 2.91
N ARG A 59 8.21 -7.89 3.04
CA ARG A 59 7.92 -9.04 2.18
C ARG A 59 6.46 -9.49 2.28
N ARG A 60 5.89 -9.49 3.49
CA ARG A 60 4.47 -9.81 3.71
C ARG A 60 3.57 -8.80 3.01
N GLU A 61 3.84 -7.51 3.17
CA GLU A 61 3.03 -6.45 2.56
C GLU A 61 3.18 -6.44 1.03
N ARG A 62 4.37 -6.72 0.50
CA ARG A 62 4.60 -6.93 -0.94
C ARG A 62 3.85 -8.15 -1.47
N THR A 63 3.83 -9.24 -0.71
CA THR A 63 3.05 -10.43 -1.09
C THR A 63 1.57 -10.12 -1.18
N LYS A 64 1.02 -9.34 -0.23
CA LYS A 64 -0.37 -8.86 -0.30
C LYS A 64 -0.57 -7.98 -1.54
N PHE A 65 0.31 -6.99 -1.75
CA PHE A 65 0.26 -6.10 -2.91
C PHE A 65 0.22 -6.88 -4.22
N HIS A 66 1.12 -7.85 -4.41
CA HIS A 66 1.19 -8.64 -5.64
C HIS A 66 0.01 -9.59 -5.84
N LYS A 67 -0.81 -9.83 -4.82
CA LYS A 67 -2.04 -10.63 -4.91
C LYS A 67 -3.31 -9.79 -5.08
N MET A 68 -3.20 -8.46 -5.06
CA MET A 68 -4.37 -7.59 -5.22
C MET A 68 -4.95 -7.71 -6.63
N ILE A 69 -6.25 -7.99 -6.67
CA ILE A 69 -7.09 -8.07 -7.86
C ILE A 69 -8.36 -7.29 -7.51
N ARG A 70 -8.85 -6.45 -8.42
CA ARG A 70 -10.10 -5.71 -8.29
C ARG A 70 -11.26 -6.70 -8.30
N GLU A 71 -12.16 -6.59 -7.34
CA GLU A 71 -13.41 -7.35 -7.36
C GLU A 71 -14.33 -6.84 -8.48
N ASN A 72 -15.21 -7.70 -9.02
CA ASN A 72 -16.01 -7.33 -10.19
C ASN A 72 -16.89 -6.09 -9.94
N ASP A 73 -17.42 -5.96 -8.73
CA ASP A 73 -18.31 -4.89 -8.24
C ASP A 73 -17.57 -3.72 -7.58
N GLN A 74 -16.25 -3.80 -7.40
CA GLN A 74 -15.44 -2.73 -6.84
C GLN A 74 -15.18 -1.65 -7.88
N LYS A 75 -15.38 -0.37 -7.51
CA LYS A 75 -15.06 0.75 -8.40
C LYS A 75 -13.57 0.84 -8.69
N VAL A 76 -13.21 1.29 -9.90
CA VAL A 76 -11.81 1.40 -10.32
C VAL A 76 -11.04 2.37 -9.41
N GLU A 77 -11.63 3.52 -9.08
CA GLU A 77 -11.00 4.49 -8.18
C GLU A 77 -10.73 3.95 -6.78
N GLU A 78 -11.67 3.16 -6.24
CA GLU A 78 -11.53 2.51 -4.93
C GLU A 78 -10.36 1.53 -4.94
N PHE A 79 -10.27 0.70 -5.97
CA PHE A 79 -9.15 -0.24 -6.15
C PHE A 79 -7.80 0.48 -6.27
N ILE A 80 -7.72 1.56 -7.04
CA ILE A 80 -6.49 2.36 -7.16
C ILE A 80 -6.07 2.91 -5.80
N LEU A 81 -7.01 3.40 -4.99
CA LEU A 81 -6.74 3.93 -3.67
C LEU A 81 -6.26 2.84 -2.70
N GLU A 82 -6.88 1.66 -2.72
CA GLU A 82 -6.44 0.51 -1.94
C GLU A 82 -5.03 0.07 -2.32
N LEU A 83 -4.75 0.02 -3.63
CA LEU A 83 -3.46 -0.36 -4.16
C LEU A 83 -2.36 0.61 -3.70
N GLN A 84 -2.63 1.92 -3.73
CA GLN A 84 -1.73 2.95 -3.20
C GLN A 84 -1.49 2.81 -1.69
N LYS A 85 -2.57 2.61 -0.91
CA LYS A 85 -2.49 2.39 0.55
C LYS A 85 -1.65 1.17 0.89
N GLN A 86 -1.75 0.10 0.10
CA GLN A 86 -0.96 -1.10 0.29
C GLN A 86 0.51 -0.89 -0.13
N ALA A 87 0.76 -0.20 -1.24
CA ALA A 87 2.12 0.12 -1.70
C ALA A 87 2.91 0.98 -0.69
N ALA A 88 2.23 1.88 0.04
CA ALA A 88 2.83 2.70 1.09
C ALA A 88 3.48 1.85 2.22
N LYS A 89 3.02 0.60 2.41
CA LYS A 89 3.56 -0.34 3.41
C LYS A 89 4.69 -1.23 2.86
N CYS A 90 4.92 -1.21 1.55
CA CYS A 90 5.82 -2.14 0.86
C CYS A 90 7.27 -1.65 0.75
N ASN A 91 7.53 -0.38 1.09
CA ASN A 91 8.84 0.27 0.99
C ASN A 91 9.50 0.00 -0.37
N PHE A 92 8.80 0.25 -1.48
CA PHE A 92 9.30 -0.04 -2.82
C PHE A 92 10.49 0.83 -3.22
N GLY A 93 10.61 2.04 -2.66
CA GLY A 93 11.64 3.00 -3.05
C GLY A 93 11.41 3.52 -4.47
N ASP A 94 12.50 3.73 -5.21
CA ASP A 94 12.50 4.26 -6.59
C ASP A 94 11.52 3.59 -7.56
N PRO A 95 11.37 2.24 -7.58
CA PRO A 95 10.44 1.58 -8.51
C PRO A 95 8.95 1.68 -8.11
N LEU A 96 8.57 2.46 -7.09
CA LEU A 96 7.18 2.55 -6.61
C LEU A 96 6.17 2.79 -7.75
N HIS A 97 6.47 3.70 -8.68
CA HIS A 97 5.58 4.03 -9.78
C HIS A 97 5.42 2.87 -10.77
N VAL A 98 6.51 2.14 -11.05
CA VAL A 98 6.51 0.93 -11.88
C VAL A 98 5.69 -0.17 -11.22
N GLN A 99 5.91 -0.40 -9.93
CA GLN A 99 5.20 -1.42 -9.15
C GLN A 99 3.69 -1.16 -9.12
N LEU A 100 3.29 0.10 -8.89
CA LEU A 100 1.89 0.53 -8.93
C LEU A 100 1.28 0.33 -10.31
N ARG A 101 1.99 0.69 -11.38
CA ARG A 101 1.51 0.55 -12.75
C ARG A 101 1.29 -0.93 -13.08
N ASP A 102 2.30 -1.75 -12.88
CA ASP A 102 2.27 -3.16 -13.28
C ASP A 102 1.19 -3.91 -12.50
N ARG A 103 1.04 -3.62 -11.20
CA ARG A 103 -0.01 -4.26 -10.39
C ARG A 103 -1.41 -3.73 -10.71
N LEU A 104 -1.55 -2.45 -11.08
CA LEU A 104 -2.81 -1.89 -11.56
C LEU A 104 -3.25 -2.63 -12.85
N ILE A 105 -2.37 -2.72 -13.85
CA ILE A 105 -2.68 -3.37 -15.14
C ILE A 105 -3.07 -4.84 -14.91
N ALA A 106 -2.23 -5.62 -14.24
CA ALA A 106 -2.50 -7.04 -14.04
C ALA A 106 -3.63 -7.30 -13.03
N GLY A 107 -3.98 -6.31 -12.20
CA GLY A 107 -4.95 -6.44 -11.11
C GLY A 107 -6.31 -5.83 -11.42
N ILE A 108 -6.47 -5.13 -12.54
CA ILE A 108 -7.71 -4.39 -12.85
C ILE A 108 -8.93 -5.30 -13.06
N ASN A 109 -8.70 -6.59 -13.32
CA ASN A 109 -9.76 -7.59 -13.55
C ASN A 109 -10.78 -7.13 -14.60
N LEU A 110 -10.27 -6.62 -15.73
CA LEU A 110 -11.01 -6.20 -16.91
C LEU A 110 -10.22 -6.67 -18.14
N PRO A 111 -10.47 -7.88 -18.66
CA PRO A 111 -9.58 -8.51 -19.64
C PRO A 111 -9.39 -7.71 -20.94
N GLY A 112 -10.40 -6.95 -21.37
CA GLY A 112 -10.31 -6.07 -22.54
C GLY A 112 -9.35 -4.91 -22.28
N LEU A 113 -9.59 -4.16 -21.20
CA LEU A 113 -8.77 -3.04 -20.80
C LEU A 113 -7.32 -3.45 -20.47
N GLU A 114 -7.12 -4.58 -19.79
CA GLU A 114 -5.78 -5.12 -19.50
C GLU A 114 -5.01 -5.35 -20.81
N ARG A 115 -5.66 -5.99 -21.80
CA ARG A 115 -5.05 -6.24 -23.12
C ARG A 115 -4.67 -4.94 -23.82
N ASP A 116 -5.52 -3.93 -23.75
CA ASP A 116 -5.27 -2.63 -24.39
C ASP A 116 -4.10 -1.90 -23.72
N LEU A 117 -4.07 -1.89 -22.39
CA LEU A 117 -2.95 -1.32 -21.61
C LEU A 117 -1.62 -2.02 -21.89
N LEU A 118 -1.62 -3.35 -22.03
CA LEU A 118 -0.41 -4.13 -22.35
C LEU A 118 0.13 -3.86 -23.77
N ARG A 119 -0.71 -3.37 -24.69
CA ARG A 119 -0.32 -3.00 -26.05
C ARG A 119 0.19 -1.56 -26.16
N MET A 120 -0.09 -0.71 -25.16
CA MET A 120 0.36 0.67 -25.17
C MET A 120 1.88 0.77 -24.95
N PRO A 121 2.65 1.28 -25.91
CA PRO A 121 4.09 1.48 -25.72
C PRO A 121 4.34 2.58 -24.68
N SER A 122 5.32 2.35 -23.80
CA SER A 122 5.75 3.32 -22.78
C SER A 122 4.63 3.80 -21.83
N CYS A 123 3.63 2.97 -21.56
CA CYS A 123 2.55 3.28 -20.62
C CYS A 123 3.11 3.66 -19.23
N SER A 124 2.83 4.88 -18.78
CA SER A 124 3.13 5.35 -17.43
C SER A 124 2.02 4.97 -16.45
N LEU A 125 2.29 5.14 -15.14
CA LEU A 125 1.25 5.00 -14.12
C LEU A 125 0.09 6.00 -14.33
N GLY A 126 0.39 7.21 -14.83
CA GLY A 126 -0.63 8.21 -15.13
C GLY A 126 -1.54 7.73 -16.26
N ASP A 127 -0.94 7.27 -17.36
CA ASP A 127 -1.67 6.77 -18.53
C ASP A 127 -2.58 5.60 -18.15
N ALA A 128 -2.04 4.64 -17.39
CA ALA A 128 -2.81 3.49 -16.92
C ALA A 128 -4.02 3.91 -16.06
N ARG A 129 -3.83 4.85 -15.12
CA ARG A 129 -4.92 5.36 -14.28
C ARG A 129 -6.00 6.03 -15.11
N THR A 130 -5.61 6.93 -16.01
CA THR A 130 -6.55 7.65 -16.87
C THR A 130 -7.36 6.69 -17.74
N ALA A 131 -6.70 5.69 -18.35
CA ALA A 131 -7.38 4.68 -19.14
C ALA A 131 -8.37 3.86 -18.30
N CYS A 132 -7.99 3.44 -17.09
CA CYS A 132 -8.88 2.69 -16.21
C CYS A 132 -10.12 3.51 -15.79
N ILE A 133 -9.94 4.78 -15.42
CA ILE A 133 -11.05 5.65 -15.01
C ILE A 133 -11.97 5.94 -16.20
N ASN A 134 -11.41 6.22 -17.38
CA ASN A 134 -12.20 6.48 -18.59
C ASN A 134 -13.03 5.26 -19.03
N HIS A 135 -12.49 4.04 -18.85
CA HIS A 135 -13.23 2.82 -19.18
C HIS A 135 -14.45 2.62 -18.25
N GLU A 136 -14.35 3.01 -16.99
CA GLU A 136 -15.48 2.95 -16.04
C GLU A 136 -16.56 3.97 -16.41
N THR A 137 -16.19 5.21 -16.72
CA THR A 137 -17.15 6.27 -17.08
C THR A 137 -17.90 5.94 -18.37
N VAL A 138 -17.21 5.49 -19.43
CA VAL A 138 -17.84 5.09 -20.69
C VAL A 138 -18.88 3.97 -20.48
N ASN A 139 -18.53 2.95 -19.70
CA ASN A 139 -19.47 1.86 -19.38
C ASN A 139 -20.69 2.34 -18.59
N GLU A 140 -20.51 3.25 -17.63
CA GLU A 140 -21.65 3.84 -16.89
C GLU A 140 -22.59 4.62 -17.83
N PHE A 141 -22.04 5.40 -18.77
CA PHE A 141 -22.84 6.12 -19.77
C PHE A 141 -23.58 5.18 -20.72
N ASP A 142 -22.94 4.10 -21.19
CA ASP A 142 -23.57 3.11 -22.06
C ASP A 142 -24.74 2.42 -21.36
N ILE A 143 -24.59 2.02 -20.10
CA ILE A 143 -25.66 1.43 -19.29
C ILE A 143 -26.82 2.42 -19.09
N GLN A 144 -26.53 3.69 -18.84
CA GLN A 144 -27.55 4.73 -18.70
C GLN A 144 -28.28 4.97 -20.02
N SER A 145 -27.57 5.01 -21.15
CA SER A 145 -28.18 5.18 -22.47
C SER A 145 -29.12 4.03 -22.81
N MET A 146 -28.71 2.78 -22.55
CA MET A 146 -29.53 1.59 -22.77
C MET A 146 -30.80 1.59 -21.91
N LYS A 147 -30.71 2.02 -20.64
CA LYS A 147 -31.88 2.16 -19.76
C LYS A 147 -32.87 3.20 -20.30
N ILE A 148 -32.38 4.33 -20.81
CA ILE A 148 -33.23 5.38 -21.38
C ILE A 148 -33.95 4.86 -22.63
N SER A 149 -33.24 4.19 -23.53
CA SER A 149 -33.82 3.61 -24.75
C SER A 149 -34.88 2.54 -24.45
N GLY A 150 -34.61 1.64 -23.49
CA GLY A 150 -35.60 0.63 -23.06
C GLY A 150 -36.85 1.23 -22.41
N THR A 151 -36.69 2.30 -21.64
CA THR A 151 -37.82 3.02 -21.02
C THR A 151 -38.68 3.73 -22.08
N MET A 152 -38.06 4.26 -23.14
CA MET A 152 -38.79 4.88 -24.25
C MET A 152 -39.56 3.85 -25.09
N LEU A 153 -38.98 2.67 -25.32
CA LEU A 153 -39.64 1.59 -26.07
C LEU A 153 -40.87 1.04 -25.32
N SER A 154 -40.77 0.85 -24.01
CA SER A 154 -41.88 0.37 -23.16
C SER A 154 -43.07 1.33 -23.10
N ARG A 155 -42.87 2.64 -23.32
CA ARG A 155 -43.95 3.64 -23.31
C ARG A 155 -44.75 3.67 -24.63
N HIS A 156 -44.24 3.06 -25.69
CA HIS A 156 -44.92 3.02 -26.99
C HIS A 156 -45.85 1.81 -27.16
N ASP A 157 -45.76 0.80 -26.30
CA ASP A 157 -46.59 -0.42 -26.35
C ASP A 157 -47.83 -0.38 -25.42
N GLU A 158 -48.09 0.74 -24.73
CA GLU A 158 -49.25 0.92 -23.82
C GLU A 158 -50.38 1.82 -24.37
N ILE A 159 -50.45 2.04 -25.69
CA ILE A 159 -51.56 2.78 -26.36
C ILE A 159 -52.18 1.90 -27.45
#